data_AF-A0A529ZTE4-F1
#
_entry.id   AF-A0A529ZTE4-F1
#
_cell.length_a   1.000
_cell.length_b   1.000
_cell.length_c   1.000
_cell.angle_alpha   90.00
_cell.angle_beta   90.00
_cell.angle_gamma   90.00
#
_symmetry.space_group_name_H-M   'P 1'
#
loop_
_entity.id
_entity.type
_entity.pdbx_description
1 polymer ?
#
loop_
_entity_poly.entity_id
_entity_poly.type
_entity_poly.pdbx_seq_one_letter_code
_entity_poly.pdbx_strand_id
1 'polypeptide(L)'
;FTNLLHLYSPEVIVMGGGLANGFDLLAPGIRATIEERAMQAYRDVPIVPAELGDRAGLVGAASLILWEGEPGTALSMVQDQETGDGASGAAGARAG
;
A
#
# COMPACT_ATOMS: atom_id res chain seq x y z
N PHE A 1 6.84 -7.20 -1.75
CA PHE A 1 7.20 -6.73 -3.10
C PHE A 1 6.70 -7.67 -4.19
N THR A 2 7.08 -8.96 -4.22
CA THR A 2 6.68 -9.92 -5.26
C THR A 2 5.17 -9.98 -5.55
N ASN A 3 4.32 -10.13 -4.53
CA ASN A 3 2.86 -10.16 -4.76
C ASN A 3 2.33 -8.86 -5.40
N LEU A 4 2.88 -7.70 -5.03
CA LEU A 4 2.47 -6.41 -5.60
C LEU A 4 2.87 -6.31 -7.07
N LEU A 5 4.06 -6.83 -7.43
CA LEU A 5 4.51 -6.91 -8.81
C LEU A 5 3.52 -7.73 -9.66
N HIS A 6 3.07 -8.88 -9.15
CA HIS A 6 2.15 -9.76 -9.87
C HIS A 6 0.73 -9.20 -9.96
N LEU A 7 0.24 -8.53 -8.92
CA LEU A 7 -1.14 -8.02 -8.88
C LEU A 7 -1.31 -6.74 -9.71
N TYR A 8 -0.33 -5.86 -9.70
CA TYR A 8 -0.47 -4.52 -10.27
C TYR A 8 0.38 -4.27 -11.50
N SER A 9 1.36 -5.14 -11.79
CA SER A 9 2.33 -4.95 -12.89
C SER A 9 2.89 -3.52 -12.97
N PRO A 10 3.37 -2.93 -11.85
CA PRO A 10 3.75 -1.54 -11.82
C PRO A 10 5.07 -1.29 -12.56
N GLU A 11 5.26 -0.07 -13.04
CA GLU A 11 6.55 0.37 -13.60
C GLU A 11 7.58 0.71 -12.51
N VAL A 12 7.14 1.01 -11.28
CA VAL A 12 8.00 1.34 -10.13
C VAL A 12 7.27 1.04 -8.83
N ILE A 13 8.02 0.62 -7.80
CA ILE A 13 7.52 0.53 -6.43
C ILE A 13 8.28 1.54 -5.55
N VAL A 14 7.53 2.44 -4.92
CA VAL A 14 8.09 3.42 -3.96
C VAL A 14 7.91 2.91 -2.53
N MET A 15 8.99 2.83 -1.77
CA MET A 15 8.99 2.50 -0.34
C MET A 15 8.95 3.79 0.48
N GLY A 16 7.83 4.03 1.16
CA GLY A 16 7.66 5.18 2.06
C GLY A 16 7.73 4.83 3.55
N GLY A 17 7.47 5.84 4.38
CA GLY A 17 7.43 5.71 5.84
C GLY A 17 8.80 5.34 6.46
N GLY A 18 8.77 4.88 7.71
CA GLY A 18 10.01 4.59 8.46
C GLY A 18 10.91 3.50 7.86
N LEU A 19 10.39 2.66 6.96
CA LEU A 19 11.17 1.66 6.23
C LEU A 19 12.12 2.30 5.21
N ALA A 20 11.71 3.42 4.61
CA ALA A 20 12.53 4.16 3.64
C ALA A 20 13.85 4.65 4.27
N ASN A 21 13.85 4.93 5.57
CA ASN A 21 15.05 5.38 6.31
C ASN A 21 16.14 4.30 6.40
N GLY A 22 15.77 3.03 6.24
CA GLY A 22 16.69 1.89 6.22
C GLY A 22 16.87 1.27 4.84
N PHE A 23 16.53 2.00 3.77
CA PHE A 23 16.44 1.44 2.42
C PHE A 23 17.72 0.74 1.97
N ASP A 24 18.90 1.34 2.16
CA ASP A 24 20.18 0.77 1.72
C ASP A 24 20.49 -0.57 2.38
N LEU A 25 20.02 -0.78 3.62
CA LEU A 25 20.17 -2.04 4.35
C LEU A 25 19.19 -3.10 3.85
N LEU A 26 17.99 -2.69 3.44
CA LEU A 26 16.89 -3.58 3.03
C LEU A 26 16.98 -3.95 1.54
N ALA A 27 17.46 -3.04 0.70
CA ALA A 27 17.45 -3.14 -0.75
C ALA A 27 18.11 -4.44 -1.28
N PRO A 28 19.26 -4.90 -0.76
CA PRO A 28 19.86 -6.16 -1.22
C PRO A 28 18.98 -7.39 -0.94
N GLY A 29 18.35 -7.46 0.23
CA GLY A 29 17.47 -8.56 0.60
C GLY A 29 16.17 -8.57 -0.19
N ILE A 30 15.62 -7.38 -0.45
CA ILE A 30 14.45 -7.19 -1.32
C ILE A 30 14.79 -7.66 -2.74
N ARG A 31 15.94 -7.24 -3.28
CA ARG A 31 16.41 -7.64 -4.61
C ARG A 31 16.56 -9.15 -4.73
N ALA A 32 17.19 -9.79 -3.76
CA ALA A 32 17.35 -11.24 -3.73
C ALA A 32 15.99 -11.98 -3.73
N THR A 33 15.03 -11.50 -2.94
CA THR A 33 13.69 -12.09 -2.86
C THR A 33 12.93 -11.98 -4.18
N ILE A 34 13.08 -10.86 -4.91
CA ILE A 34 12.43 -10.66 -6.21
C ILE A 34 13.09 -11.53 -7.28
N GLU A 35 14.42 -11.65 -7.27
CA GLU A 35 15.13 -12.57 -8.16
C GLU A 35 14.67 -14.03 -7.97
N GLU A 36 14.49 -14.46 -6.73
CA GLU A 36 14.06 -15.81 -6.42
C GLU A 36 12.60 -16.06 -6.81
N ARG A 37 11.69 -15.11 -6.54
CA ARG A 37 10.24 -15.38 -6.49
C ARG A 37 9.40 -14.68 -7.55
N ALA A 38 9.88 -13.58 -8.14
CA ALA A 38 9.13 -12.87 -9.16
C ALA A 38 9.29 -13.52 -10.53
N MET A 39 8.26 -13.40 -11.37
CA MET A 39 8.33 -13.77 -12.78
C MET A 39 9.37 -12.88 -13.46
N GLN A 40 10.07 -13.42 -14.45
CA GLN A 40 11.18 -12.74 -15.11
C GLN A 40 10.80 -11.34 -15.63
N ALA A 41 9.59 -11.17 -16.15
CA ALA A 41 9.08 -9.89 -16.66
C ALA A 41 9.05 -8.75 -15.62
N TYR A 42 9.03 -9.08 -14.31
CA TYR A 42 8.91 -8.09 -13.24
C TYR A 42 10.19 -7.90 -12.43
N ARG A 43 11.26 -8.65 -12.75
CA ARG A 43 12.49 -8.59 -11.95
C ARG A 43 13.16 -7.23 -12.07
N ASP A 44 13.10 -6.59 -13.23
CA ASP A 44 13.76 -5.29 -13.43
C ASP A 44 12.94 -4.08 -12.94
N VAL A 45 11.76 -4.31 -12.35
CA VAL A 45 10.94 -3.21 -11.80
C VAL A 45 11.71 -2.52 -10.67
N PRO A 46 11.99 -1.21 -10.77
CA PRO A 46 12.71 -0.47 -9.76
C PRO A 46 11.94 -0.42 -8.44
N ILE A 47 12.69 -0.55 -7.35
CA ILE A 47 12.20 -0.29 -6.00
C ILE A 47 13.05 0.84 -5.45
N VAL A 48 12.40 1.93 -5.08
CA VAL A 48 13.09 3.18 -4.70
C VAL A 48 12.54 3.69 -3.37
N PRO A 49 13.35 4.35 -2.53
CA PRO A 49 12.84 5.03 -1.35
C PRO A 49 12.02 6.26 -1.76
N ALA A 50 11.05 6.65 -0.95
CA ALA A 50 10.31 7.89 -1.15
C ALA A 50 11.25 9.09 -0.94
N GLU A 51 11.42 9.92 -1.97
CA GLU A 51 12.31 11.10 -1.92
C GLU A 51 11.92 12.12 -0.84
N LEU A 52 10.63 12.19 -0.50
CA LEU A 52 10.12 13.07 0.54
C LEU A 52 10.34 12.53 1.96
N GLY A 53 10.81 11.28 2.10
CA GLY A 53 11.03 10.60 3.37
C GLY A 53 9.80 10.65 4.27
N ASP A 54 10.01 10.99 5.54
CA ASP A 54 8.96 11.10 6.56
C ASP A 54 7.89 12.15 6.22
N ARG A 55 8.18 13.09 5.32
CA ARG A 55 7.23 14.14 4.92
C ARG A 55 6.26 13.68 3.83
N ALA A 56 6.47 12.52 3.21
CA ALA A 56 5.64 12.03 2.10
C ALA A 56 4.14 12.00 2.46
N GLY A 57 3.81 11.55 3.68
CA GLY A 57 2.43 11.51 4.16
C GLY A 57 1.82 12.90 4.36
N LEU A 58 2.56 13.82 4.98
CA LEU A 58 2.10 15.20 5.21
C LEU A 58 1.90 15.95 3.89
N VAL A 59 2.86 15.81 2.97
CA VAL A 59 2.77 16.41 1.64
C VAL A 59 1.59 15.81 0.87
N GLY A 60 1.41 14.49 0.91
CA GLY A 60 0.26 13.84 0.30
C GLY A 60 -1.07 14.37 0.84
N ALA A 61 -1.22 14.47 2.16
CA ALA A 61 -2.42 15.00 2.79
C ALA A 61 -2.69 16.46 2.41
N ALA A 62 -1.67 17.31 2.43
CA ALA A 62 -1.80 18.70 1.99
C ALA A 62 -2.19 18.79 0.51
N SER A 63 -1.57 17.99 -0.36
CA SER A 63 -1.91 17.92 -1.78
C SER A 63 -3.37 17.53 -2.00
N LEU A 64 -3.93 16.60 -1.22
CA LEU A 64 -5.34 16.21 -1.33
C LEU A 64 -6.30 17.35 -0.94
N ILE A 65 -5.93 18.20 0.02
CA ILE A 65 -6.74 19.36 0.43
C ILE A 65 -6.64 20.48 -0.61
N LEU A 66 -5.45 20.67 -1.17
CA LEU A 66 -5.14 21.73 -2.13
C LEU A 66 -5.52 21.36 -3.57
N TRP A 67 -5.86 20.10 -3.84
CA TRP A 67 -6.27 19.64 -5.15
C TRP A 67 -7.63 20.24 -5.50
N GLU A 68 -7.67 21.10 -6.52
CA GLU A 68 -8.88 21.73 -7.09
C GLU A 68 -9.81 20.75 -7.85
N GLY A 69 -9.69 19.44 -7.65
CA GLY A 69 -10.67 18.45 -8.11
C GLY A 69 -11.94 18.47 -7.25
N GLU A 70 -13.05 17.88 -7.72
CA GLU A 70 -14.34 17.85 -7.02
C GLU A 70 -14.17 17.60 -5.50
N PRO A 71 -14.59 18.55 -4.64
CA PRO A 71 -14.38 18.44 -3.20
C PRO A 71 -15.07 17.18 -2.67
N GLY A 72 -14.29 16.28 -2.08
CA GLY A 72 -14.79 15.06 -1.43
C GLY A 72 -14.41 13.74 -2.11
N THR A 73 -13.92 13.74 -3.36
CA THR A 73 -13.53 12.49 -4.05
C THR A 73 -12.38 11.75 -3.35
N ALA A 74 -11.40 12.49 -2.81
CA ALA A 74 -10.29 11.88 -2.10
C ALA A 74 -10.68 11.35 -0.70
N LEU A 75 -11.60 12.04 0.00
CA LEU A 75 -12.07 11.64 1.33
C LEU A 75 -13.12 10.52 1.25
N SER A 76 -13.94 10.48 0.20
CA SER A 76 -14.93 9.41 0.00
C SER A 76 -14.27 8.04 -0.23
N MET A 77 -13.10 7.98 -0.88
CA MET A 77 -12.36 6.72 -1.07
C MET A 77 -11.80 6.13 0.24
N VAL A 78 -11.59 6.95 1.27
CA VAL A 78 -11.07 6.50 2.57
C VAL A 78 -12.19 5.98 3.48
N GLN A 79 -13.43 6.42 3.25
CA GLN A 79 -14.57 6.10 4.12
C GLN A 79 -15.25 4.75 3.83
N ASP A 80 -14.97 4.11 2.68
CA ASP A 80 -15.60 2.84 2.30
C ASP A 80 -15.06 1.58 3.02
N GLN A 81 -14.08 1.71 3.94
CA GLN A 81 -13.50 0.55 4.65
C GLN A 81 -13.93 0.38 6.12
N GLU A 82 -14.79 1.24 6.69
CA GLU A 82 -15.22 1.11 8.10
C GLU A 82 -16.73 0.95 8.30
N THR A 83 -17.40 0.12 7.50
CA THR A 83 -18.72 -0.40 7.91
C THR A 83 -18.82 -1.89 7.58
N GLY A 84 -18.26 -2.70 8.46
CA GLY A 84 -18.26 -4.15 8.33
C GLY A 84 -17.96 -4.86 9.64
N ASP A 85 -18.36 -4.34 10.79
CA ASP A 85 -18.52 -5.15 12.00
C ASP A 85 -19.77 -4.75 12.79
N GLY A 86 -20.54 -5.76 13.19
CA GLY A 86 -21.67 -5.62 14.09
C GLY A 86 -23.07 -5.80 13.47
N ALA A 87 -23.47 -7.05 13.18
CA ALA A 87 -24.73 -7.65 13.65
C ALA A 87 -25.12 -8.92 12.86
N SER A 88 -24.95 -10.09 13.47
CA SER A 88 -25.80 -11.24 13.19
C SER A 88 -25.99 -12.03 14.49
N GLY A 89 -26.97 -11.61 15.28
CA GLY A 89 -27.63 -12.51 16.21
C GLY A 89 -28.39 -13.56 15.41
N ALA A 90 -28.01 -14.82 15.57
CA ALA A 90 -28.82 -15.96 15.14
C ALA A 90 -29.11 -16.81 16.38
N ALA A 91 -30.39 -16.79 16.76
CA ALA A 91 -30.98 -17.73 17.68
C ALA A 91 -30.75 -19.16 17.19
N GLY A 92 -30.25 -20.02 18.07
CA GLY A 92 -30.11 -21.45 17.86
C GLY A 92 -30.63 -22.18 19.09
N ALA A 93 -31.95 -22.27 19.24
CA ALA A 93 -32.59 -23.23 20.11
C ALA A 93 -32.20 -24.64 19.63
N ARG A 94 -31.48 -25.37 20.48
CA ARG A 94 -31.09 -26.76 20.24
C ARG A 94 -31.61 -27.63 21.38
N ALA A 95 -32.34 -28.64 20.94
CA ALA A 95 -32.98 -29.70 21.68
C ALA A 95 -32.09 -30.35 22.75
N GLY A 96 -32.76 -30.72 23.85
CA GLY A 96 -32.31 -31.63 24.91
C GLY A 96 -33.55 -32.05 25.69
#